data_AF-A0A6A8Q6K2-F1
#
_entry.id   AF-A0A6A8Q6K2-F1
#
_cell.length_a   1.000
_cell.length_b   1.000
_cell.length_c   1.000
_cell.angle_alpha   90.00
_cell.angle_beta   90.00
_cell.angle_gamma   90.00
#
_symmetry.space_group_name_H-M   'P 1'
#
loop_
_entity.id
_entity.type
_entity.pdbx_description
1 polymer ?
#
loop_
_entity_poly.entity_id
_entity_poly.type
_entity_poly.pdbx_seq_one_letter_code
_entity_poly.pdbx_strand_id
1 'polypeptide(L)'
;MMVYGNSDLNRLYFNSFESPEDIKSWKGDIILKQEAPDGGGMMSAYILGGCVYPHGALEFEASENMDLNLEVWARNLEIGGSVMLRNLSTQEHIMVAIKDHQWKKQISEEILTVNKGEKFNYP
;
A
#
# COMPACT_ATOMS: atom_id res chain seq x y z
N MET A 1 4.69 3.25 -0.61
CA MET A 1 3.29 3.00 -0.20
C MET A 1 3.10 3.49 1.23
N MET A 2 1.99 4.16 1.52
CA MET A 2 1.68 4.71 2.84
C MET A 2 0.22 4.46 3.23
N VAL A 3 0.00 4.20 4.52
CA VAL A 3 -1.34 4.10 5.12
C VAL A 3 -1.43 5.06 6.28
N TYR A 4 -2.47 5.89 6.31
CA TYR A 4 -2.69 6.94 7.31
C TYR A 4 -3.95 6.67 8.13
N GLY A 5 -3.95 7.06 9.41
CA GLY A 5 -5.14 7.18 10.26
C GLY A 5 -5.60 8.62 10.47
N ASN A 6 -6.76 8.81 11.12
CA ASN A 6 -7.55 10.06 11.25
C ASN A 6 -6.92 11.26 12.02
N SER A 7 -5.60 11.36 12.13
CA SER A 7 -4.94 12.62 12.51
C SER A 7 -3.76 12.84 11.57
N ASP A 8 -3.60 14.08 11.10
CA ASP A 8 -2.83 14.53 9.92
C ASP A 8 -1.38 14.04 9.76
N LEU A 9 -0.84 13.20 10.65
CA LEU A 9 0.50 12.61 10.55
C LEU A 9 0.62 11.19 11.12
N ASN A 10 -0.47 10.53 11.55
CA ASN A 10 -0.35 9.21 12.18
C ASN A 10 -0.25 8.09 11.12
N ARG A 11 0.95 8.01 10.55
CA ARG A 11 1.35 7.03 9.54
C ARG A 11 1.43 5.66 10.19
N LEU A 12 0.50 4.77 9.84
CA LEU A 12 0.43 3.40 10.37
C LEU A 12 1.41 2.48 9.68
N TYR A 13 1.64 2.73 8.39
CA TYR A 13 2.55 1.95 7.58
C TYR A 13 3.24 2.81 6.54
N PHE A 14 4.51 2.49 6.30
CA PHE A 14 5.30 3.09 5.24
C PHE A 14 6.25 2.05 4.66
N ASN A 15 6.36 2.07 3.34
CA ASN A 15 7.38 1.32 2.62
C ASN A 15 7.87 2.12 1.42
N SER A 16 9.16 2.42 1.39
CA SER A 16 9.83 3.12 0.30
C SER A 16 10.41 2.18 -0.76
N PHE A 17 10.60 0.89 -0.45
CA PHE A 17 11.21 -0.12 -1.32
C PHE A 17 12.67 0.16 -1.69
N GLU A 18 13.46 0.71 -0.75
CA GLU A 18 14.86 1.08 -0.93
C GLU A 18 15.83 -0.09 -0.74
N SER A 19 15.42 -1.16 -0.06
CA SER A 19 16.28 -2.32 0.13
C SER A 19 15.51 -3.66 0.18
N PRO A 20 16.20 -4.81 0.03
CA PRO A 20 15.57 -6.12 0.19
C PRO A 20 14.87 -6.33 1.53
N GLU A 21 15.32 -5.65 2.59
CA GLU A 21 14.69 -5.67 3.91
C GLU A 21 13.27 -5.11 3.89
N ASP A 22 13.01 -4.10 3.04
CA ASP A 22 11.69 -3.49 2.90
C ASP A 22 10.64 -4.48 2.35
N ILE A 23 11.07 -5.48 1.59
CA ILE A 23 10.21 -6.51 0.99
C ILE A 23 10.28 -7.86 1.70
N LYS A 24 11.07 -7.98 2.77
CA LYS A 24 11.32 -9.26 3.45
C LYS A 24 10.04 -9.91 3.99
N SER A 25 9.07 -9.11 4.43
CA SER A 25 7.77 -9.59 4.93
C SER A 25 6.70 -9.73 3.86
N TRP A 26 7.00 -9.35 2.62
CA TRP A 26 6.05 -9.45 1.51
C TRP A 26 6.06 -10.86 0.93
N LYS A 27 4.87 -11.33 0.54
CA LYS A 27 4.69 -12.54 -0.25
C LYS A 27 4.49 -12.16 -1.71
N GLY A 28 4.96 -13.01 -2.62
CA GLY A 28 4.91 -12.78 -4.07
C GLY A 28 6.17 -12.11 -4.60
N ASP A 29 6.27 -12.03 -5.93
CA ASP A 29 7.47 -11.56 -6.61
C ASP A 29 7.48 -10.02 -6.70
N ILE A 30 8.43 -9.41 -5.99
CA ILE A 30 8.74 -7.97 -6.08
C ILE A 30 10.17 -7.83 -6.56
N ILE A 31 10.36 -7.09 -7.66
CA ILE A 31 11.69 -6.77 -8.18
C ILE A 31 11.99 -5.33 -7.79
N LEU A 32 13.08 -5.10 -7.05
CA LEU A 32 13.54 -3.73 -6.78
C LEU A 32 14.28 -3.19 -8.00
N LYS A 33 13.86 -2.02 -8.50
CA LYS A 33 14.52 -1.33 -9.61
C LYS A 33 15.03 0.04 -9.17
N GLN A 34 16.20 0.42 -9.68
CA GLN A 34 16.79 1.74 -9.44
C GLN A 34 16.11 2.80 -10.32
N GLU A 35 14.84 3.04 -10.03
CA GLU A 35 13.98 4.00 -10.70
C GLU A 35 12.90 4.45 -9.73
N ALA A 36 12.74 5.75 -9.54
CA ALA A 36 11.81 6.34 -8.57
C ALA A 36 11.30 7.70 -9.10
N PRO A 37 10.18 8.24 -8.57
CA PRO A 37 9.77 9.61 -8.87
C PRO A 37 10.80 10.65 -8.41
N ASP A 38 10.78 11.82 -9.04
CA ASP A 38 11.57 12.97 -8.58
C ASP A 38 11.22 13.33 -7.13
N GLY A 39 12.25 13.51 -6.29
CA GLY A 39 12.08 13.75 -4.86
C GLY A 39 11.73 12.51 -4.03
N GLY A 40 11.67 11.32 -4.64
CA GLY A 40 11.64 10.04 -3.95
C GLY A 40 13.03 9.57 -3.49
N GLY A 41 13.13 8.27 -3.17
CA GLY A 41 14.42 7.61 -2.96
C GLY A 41 15.06 7.19 -4.28
N MET A 42 15.81 6.10 -4.28
CA MET A 42 16.50 5.60 -5.47
C MET A 42 15.81 4.40 -6.11
N MET A 43 14.96 3.71 -5.36
CA MET A 43 14.41 2.43 -5.76
C MET A 43 12.89 2.46 -5.81
N SER A 44 12.32 1.50 -6.54
CA SER A 44 10.90 1.20 -6.50
C SER A 44 10.62 -0.30 -6.63
N ALA A 45 9.44 -0.68 -6.18
CA ALA A 45 8.89 -2.01 -6.43
C ALA A 45 8.36 -2.09 -7.87
N TYR A 46 9.01 -2.92 -8.68
CA TYR A 46 8.54 -3.32 -10.00
C TYR A 46 7.71 -4.61 -9.87
N ILE A 47 6.44 -4.52 -10.23
CA ILE A 47 5.46 -5.60 -10.13
C ILE A 47 5.10 -6.07 -11.54
N LEU A 48 5.34 -7.35 -11.82
CA LEU A 48 4.91 -7.98 -13.06
C LEU A 48 3.47 -8.48 -12.92
N GLY A 49 2.68 -8.30 -13.98
CA GLY A 49 1.35 -8.90 -14.06
C GLY A 49 1.46 -10.43 -13.99
N GLY A 50 0.69 -11.05 -13.10
CA GLY A 50 0.70 -12.50 -12.86
C GLY A 50 -0.43 -12.95 -11.94
N CYS A 51 -0.58 -14.26 -11.74
CA CYS A 51 -1.65 -14.83 -10.90
C CYS A 51 -1.46 -14.54 -9.40
N VAL A 52 -0.21 -14.31 -8.96
CA VAL A 52 0.12 -14.02 -7.56
C VAL A 52 0.36 -12.52 -7.42
N TYR A 53 -0.53 -11.85 -6.71
CA TYR A 53 -0.39 -10.43 -6.36
C TYR A 53 0.57 -10.29 -5.17
N PRO A 54 1.66 -9.52 -5.31
CA PRO A 54 2.53 -9.26 -4.18
C PRO A 54 1.76 -8.52 -3.08
N HIS A 55 1.89 -9.01 -1.85
CA HIS A 55 1.17 -8.47 -0.72
C HIS A 55 2.00 -8.54 0.56
N GLY A 56 1.93 -7.48 1.36
CA GLY A 56 2.37 -7.46 2.75
C GLY A 56 1.17 -7.47 3.68
N ALA A 57 1.43 -7.72 4.96
CA ALA A 57 0.43 -7.61 6.01
C ALA A 57 0.97 -6.79 7.17
N LEU A 58 0.07 -6.07 7.83
CA LEU A 58 0.31 -5.38 9.08
C LEU A 58 -0.72 -5.89 10.07
N GLU A 59 -0.26 -6.26 11.26
CA GLU A 59 -1.12 -6.61 12.38
C GLU A 59 -1.18 -5.47 13.38
N PHE A 60 -2.39 -5.04 13.72
CA PHE A 60 -2.59 -4.04 14.76
C PHE A 60 -4.00 -4.13 15.34
N GLU A 61 -4.17 -3.58 16.54
CA GLU A 61 -5.46 -3.38 17.19
C GLU A 61 -5.75 -1.88 17.25
N ALA A 62 -6.92 -1.47 16.77
CA ALA A 62 -7.31 -0.08 16.74
C ALA A 62 -7.62 0.43 18.17
N SER A 63 -6.81 1.36 18.67
CA SER A 63 -7.02 1.93 20.01
C SER A 63 -8.23 2.88 20.11
N GLU A 64 -8.69 3.36 18.96
CA GLU A 64 -9.83 4.25 18.76
C GLU A 64 -10.47 4.00 17.39
N ASN A 65 -11.64 4.58 17.12
CA ASN A 65 -12.19 4.55 15.76
C ASN A 65 -11.29 5.36 14.84
N MET A 66 -10.92 4.79 13.70
CA MET A 66 -9.96 5.38 12.79
C MET A 66 -10.39 5.19 11.35
N ASP A 67 -10.26 6.25 10.56
CA ASP A 67 -10.47 6.20 9.12
C ASP A 67 -9.10 6.06 8.44
N LEU A 68 -9.01 5.07 7.56
CA LEU A 68 -7.79 4.74 6.84
C LEU A 68 -7.84 5.23 5.40
N ASN A 69 -6.74 5.85 4.97
CA ASN A 69 -6.48 6.21 3.58
C ASN A 69 -5.24 5.50 3.05
N LEU A 70 -5.29 5.13 1.77
CA LEU A 70 -4.17 4.53 1.05
C LEU A 70 -3.54 5.56 0.12
N GLU A 71 -2.25 5.82 0.28
CA GLU A 71 -1.47 6.67 -0.61
C GLU A 71 -0.32 5.91 -1.27
N VAL A 72 -0.15 6.10 -2.58
CA VAL A 72 0.94 5.51 -3.35
C VAL A 72 1.45 6.46 -4.42
N TRP A 73 2.77 6.52 -4.57
CA TRP A 73 3.40 7.01 -5.78
C TRP A 73 3.64 5.81 -6.70
N ALA A 74 2.97 5.80 -7.84
CA ALA A 74 3.04 4.70 -8.80
C ALA A 74 2.84 5.21 -10.22
N ARG A 75 3.27 4.39 -11.18
CA ARG A 75 2.96 4.53 -12.59
C ARG A 75 2.65 3.18 -13.20
N ASN A 76 1.86 3.19 -14.26
CA ASN A 76 1.58 2.04 -15.09
C ASN A 76 2.64 1.94 -16.22
N LEU A 77 3.02 0.72 -16.58
CA LEU A 77 3.93 0.46 -17.70
C LEU A 77 3.18 0.11 -18.98
N GLU A 78 1.98 -0.47 -18.88
CA GLU A 78 1.23 -0.96 -20.04
C GLU A 78 -0.29 -0.91 -19.80
N ILE A 79 -0.88 -1.93 -19.15
CA ILE A 79 -2.34 -2.13 -19.09
C ILE A 79 -3.04 -1.56 -17.84
N GLY A 80 -2.27 -1.06 -16.88
CA GLY A 80 -2.76 -0.54 -15.61
C GLY A 80 -2.45 -1.47 -14.45
N GLY A 81 -2.97 -1.13 -13.27
CA GLY A 81 -2.90 -1.96 -12.08
C GLY A 81 -3.68 -1.34 -10.93
N SER A 82 -3.61 -1.94 -9.75
CA SER A 82 -4.20 -1.38 -8.54
C SER A 82 -3.42 -1.76 -7.31
N VAL A 83 -3.43 -0.87 -6.31
CA VAL A 83 -2.99 -1.18 -4.95
C VAL A 83 -4.22 -1.21 -4.07
N MET A 84 -4.32 -2.22 -3.20
CA MET A 84 -5.48 -2.44 -2.34
C MET A 84 -5.03 -2.53 -0.89
N LEU A 85 -5.76 -1.85 0.00
CA LEU A 85 -5.72 -2.08 1.44
C LEU A 85 -6.97 -2.86 1.81
N ARG A 86 -6.81 -4.03 2.41
CA ARG A 86 -7.91 -4.92 2.78
C ARG A 86 -7.84 -5.26 4.27
N ASN A 87 -8.99 -5.16 4.95
CA ASN A 87 -9.21 -5.75 6.24
C ASN A 87 -9.54 -7.24 6.06
N LEU A 88 -8.67 -8.14 6.53
CA LEU A 88 -8.87 -9.58 6.36
C LEU A 88 -9.99 -10.13 7.26
N SER A 89 -10.32 -9.44 8.36
CA SER A 89 -11.39 -9.84 9.28
C SER A 89 -12.78 -9.52 8.70
N THR A 90 -12.96 -8.33 8.13
CA THR A 90 -14.27 -7.88 7.58
C THR A 90 -14.41 -8.07 6.08
N GLN A 91 -13.30 -8.31 5.36
CA GLN A 91 -13.19 -8.30 3.89
C GLN A 91 -13.44 -6.93 3.23
N GLU A 92 -13.67 -5.88 4.01
CA GLU A 92 -13.74 -4.51 3.51
C GLU A 92 -12.38 -4.08 2.97
N HIS A 93 -12.40 -3.25 1.94
CA HIS A 93 -11.18 -2.78 1.30
C HIS A 93 -11.38 -1.44 0.65
N ILE A 94 -10.27 -0.73 0.48
CA ILE A 94 -10.15 0.45 -0.38
C ILE A 94 -9.05 0.18 -1.40
N MET A 95 -9.14 0.85 -2.54
CA MET A 95 -8.17 0.65 -3.62
C MET A 95 -7.80 1.96 -4.31
N VAL A 96 -6.61 1.94 -4.92
CA VAL A 96 -6.11 2.99 -5.80
C VAL A 96 -5.81 2.36 -7.16
N ALA A 97 -6.45 2.87 -8.20
CA ALA A 97 -6.23 2.40 -9.57
C ALA A 97 -5.07 3.15 -10.24
N ILE A 98 -4.05 2.42 -10.66
CA ILE A 98 -2.84 2.96 -11.31
C ILE A 98 -3.07 2.99 -12.83
N LYS A 99 -3.38 4.18 -13.35
CA LYS A 99 -3.69 4.39 -14.78
C LYS A 99 -2.64 5.20 -15.52
N ASP A 100 -2.03 6.17 -14.84
CA ASP A 100 -1.06 7.09 -15.43
C ASP A 100 0.27 6.40 -15.76
N HIS A 101 0.82 6.62 -16.96
CA HIS A 101 2.14 6.11 -17.35
C HIS A 101 3.32 6.91 -16.76
N GLN A 102 3.02 8.08 -16.21
CA GLN A 102 3.99 8.92 -15.50
C GLN A 102 3.85 8.69 -13.99
N TRP A 103 4.94 8.88 -13.25
CA TRP A 103 4.91 8.82 -11.80
C TRP A 103 3.94 9.86 -11.25
N LYS A 104 2.99 9.41 -10.44
CA LYS A 104 2.00 10.30 -9.83
C LYS A 104 1.62 9.81 -8.46
N LYS A 105 1.44 10.77 -7.54
CA LYS A 105 0.81 10.54 -6.25
C LYS A 105 -0.67 10.24 -6.44
N GLN A 106 -1.12 9.13 -5.89
CA GLN A 106 -2.49 8.67 -5.97
C GLN A 106 -2.95 8.33 -4.56
N ILE A 107 -4.17 8.75 -4.24
CA ILE A 107 -4.81 8.57 -2.94
C ILE A 107 -6.14 7.87 -3.20
N SER A 108 -6.54 6.97 -2.30
CA SER A 108 -7.87 6.33 -2.37
C SER A 108 -8.97 7.38 -2.31
N GLU A 109 -9.99 7.24 -3.16
CA GLU A 109 -11.21 8.07 -3.10
C GLU A 109 -12.12 7.63 -1.94
N GLU A 110 -12.00 6.35 -1.58
CA GLU A 110 -12.72 5.71 -0.50
C GLU A 110 -11.87 5.68 0.78
N ILE A 111 -12.57 5.59 1.91
CA ILE A 111 -12.00 5.51 3.26
C ILE A 111 -12.38 4.15 3.85
N LEU A 112 -11.42 3.48 4.47
CA LEU A 112 -11.68 2.25 5.23
C LEU A 112 -11.82 2.62 6.71
N THR A 113 -13.05 2.61 7.23
CA THR A 113 -13.32 2.87 8.65
C THR A 113 -13.04 1.63 9.47
N VAL A 114 -12.31 1.81 10.57
CA VAL A 114 -11.94 0.77 11.51
C VAL A 114 -12.46 1.14 12.88
N ASN A 115 -13.17 0.21 13.51
CA ASN A 115 -13.74 0.46 14.84
C ASN A 115 -12.71 0.21 15.93
N LYS A 116 -12.85 0.91 17.05
CA LYS A 116 -12.05 0.67 18.26
C LYS A 116 -12.15 -0.79 18.69
N GLY A 117 -11.00 -1.41 18.98
CA GLY A 117 -10.88 -2.81 19.41
C GLY A 117 -10.93 -3.81 18.25
N GLU A 118 -11.10 -3.34 17.01
CA GLU A 118 -11.03 -4.18 15.84
C GLU A 118 -9.59 -4.63 15.59
N LYS A 119 -9.43 -5.91 15.29
CA LYS A 119 -8.13 -6.55 15.09
C LYS A 119 -7.89 -6.83 13.62
N PHE A 120 -6.79 -6.30 13.13
CA PHE A 120 -6.21 -6.66 11.85
C PHE A 120 -5.25 -7.80 12.11
N ASN A 121 -5.69 -9.02 11.83
CA ASN A 121 -4.85 -10.21 11.95
C ASN A 121 -4.45 -10.68 10.57
N TYR A 122 -3.23 -11.20 10.45
CA TYR A 122 -2.87 -12.05 9.33
C TYR A 122 -3.24 -13.50 9.67
N PRO A 123 -3.90 -14.26 8.77
CA PRO A 123 -4.17 -15.68 8.99
C PRO A 123 -2.90 -16.54 9.00
#